data_AF-A0A813L965-F1
#
_entry.id   AF-A0A813L965-F1
#
_cell.length_a   1.000
_cell.length_b   1.000
_cell.length_c   1.000
_cell.angle_alpha   90.00
_cell.angle_beta   90.00
_cell.angle_gamma   90.00
#
_symmetry.space_group_name_H-M   'P 1'
#
loop_
_entity.id
_entity.type
_entity.pdbx_description
1 polymer ?
#
loop_
_entity_poly.entity_id
_entity_poly.type
_entity_poly.pdbx_seq_one_letter_code
_entity_poly.pdbx_strand_id
1 'polypeptide(L)'
;MHDVEEEYTSKFELLPNPFSASSPLWDLEYADDTVLFSPNPVTLQRLLHILQHHAARIGLHLNLEKCEHLQLNTEQDIYFRDTEQGQCQCSTCFPGSPVPHGPPVPVSAIVKYLGVYLSQKARAQTDITKRLAITYASLKVLRPFFESRDIPADWKFTIYGQVLRAIVLYAVQSETLTAAQNVKLDTLHYRVLRNITHTKTTFYHRVINPNDTPASNMAISKKALDLGYKGHTLSTEALNRKLSLLGHIIRHPDSLEHKVTFTNSHMYRRHRTNFRVGPPKLHWAETAMTDAYGRIQYLEQQDRTAMLMRLPNAPIPLPVAPPEPHYINHEYYLNATRNTVWQLHDWELQRFYTTVRLWRGVEPSAQDRKQWQRVSGR
;
A
#
# COMPACT_ATOMS: atom_id res chain seq x y z
N MET A 1 -21.79 9.16 9.72
CA MET A 1 -22.01 8.30 10.91
C MET A 1 -22.20 9.03 12.26
N HIS A 2 -22.55 10.33 12.29
CA HIS A 2 -22.57 11.11 13.54
C HIS A 2 -23.60 10.62 14.58
N ASP A 3 -24.82 10.29 14.17
CA ASP A 3 -25.86 9.83 15.09
C ASP A 3 -25.47 8.51 15.79
N VAL A 4 -24.77 7.62 15.07
CA VAL A 4 -24.26 6.36 15.61
C VAL A 4 -23.19 6.61 16.67
N GLU A 5 -22.31 7.59 16.42
CA GLU A 5 -21.29 8.02 17.38
C GLU A 5 -21.92 8.61 18.65
N GLU A 6 -22.92 9.47 18.51
CA GLU A 6 -23.60 10.10 19.63
C GLU A 6 -24.35 9.08 20.49
N GLU A 7 -25.10 8.16 19.87
CA GLU A 7 -25.81 7.09 20.59
C GLU A 7 -24.83 6.11 21.26
N TYR A 8 -23.77 5.71 20.55
CA TYR A 8 -22.78 4.80 21.12
C TYR A 8 -22.09 5.43 22.34
N THR A 9 -21.67 6.69 22.23
CA THR A 9 -21.01 7.44 23.32
C THR A 9 -21.95 7.63 24.51
N SER A 10 -23.21 7.95 24.26
CA SER A 10 -24.23 8.08 25.32
C SER A 10 -24.45 6.78 26.10
N LYS A 11 -24.39 5.62 25.43
CA LYS A 11 -24.69 4.31 26.05
C LYS A 11 -23.47 3.60 26.64
N PHE A 12 -22.32 3.73 26.00
CA PHE A 12 -21.12 2.93 26.30
C PHE A 12 -19.89 3.79 26.62
N GLU A 13 -20.07 5.11 26.75
CA GLU A 13 -19.10 6.14 27.16
C GLU A 13 -17.94 6.40 26.18
N LEU A 14 -17.24 5.37 25.73
CA LEU A 14 -15.99 5.50 24.96
C LEU A 14 -16.09 4.87 23.58
N LEU A 15 -15.91 5.69 22.56
CA LEU A 15 -15.80 5.22 21.18
C LEU A 15 -14.63 4.23 21.02
N PRO A 16 -14.80 3.22 20.14
CA PRO A 16 -13.70 2.34 19.78
C PRO A 16 -12.54 3.14 19.19
N ASN A 17 -11.35 2.90 19.73
CA ASN A 17 -10.13 3.59 19.37
C ASN A 17 -9.05 2.60 18.92
N PRO A 18 -9.21 1.94 17.76
CA PRO A 18 -8.31 0.90 17.29
C PRO A 18 -6.83 1.34 17.18
N PHE A 19 -6.55 2.64 17.04
CA PHE A 19 -5.17 3.16 17.03
C PHE A 19 -4.88 4.39 17.91
N SER A 20 -5.86 5.26 18.21
CA SER A 20 -5.65 6.45 19.05
C SER A 20 -6.90 6.87 19.80
N ALA A 21 -6.80 7.10 21.11
CA ALA A 21 -7.88 7.71 21.89
C ALA A 21 -8.08 9.19 21.54
N SER A 22 -7.01 9.90 21.14
CA SER A 22 -7.07 11.31 20.73
C SER A 22 -7.70 11.55 19.36
N SER A 23 -7.88 10.49 18.57
CA SER A 23 -8.43 10.53 17.21
C SER A 23 -9.09 9.18 16.96
N PRO A 24 -10.23 8.89 17.60
CA PRO A 24 -10.94 7.65 17.38
C PRO A 24 -11.36 7.58 15.91
N LEU A 25 -11.22 6.39 15.32
CA LEU A 25 -11.68 6.08 13.97
C LEU A 25 -12.15 4.64 14.03
N TRP A 26 -13.39 4.42 13.68
CA TRP A 26 -14.06 3.14 13.83
C TRP A 26 -14.87 2.78 12.58
N ASP A 27 -14.96 3.71 11.64
CA ASP A 27 -15.66 3.61 10.39
C ASP A 27 -14.84 4.20 9.22
N LEU A 28 -15.15 3.72 8.01
CA LEU A 28 -14.76 4.33 6.74
C LEU A 28 -15.98 4.29 5.83
N GLU A 29 -16.34 5.45 5.28
CA GLU A 29 -17.51 5.62 4.42
C GLU A 29 -17.07 6.06 3.00
N TYR A 30 -17.63 5.43 1.97
CA TYR A 30 -17.54 5.91 0.59
C TYR A 30 -18.84 5.59 -0.14
N ALA A 31 -19.67 6.62 -0.35
CA ALA A 31 -21.03 6.46 -0.83
C ALA A 31 -21.82 5.45 0.03
N ASP A 32 -22.31 4.34 -0.54
CA ASP A 32 -23.01 3.27 0.17
C ASP A 32 -22.06 2.23 0.81
N ASP A 33 -20.82 2.13 0.34
CA ASP A 33 -19.83 1.22 0.91
C ASP A 33 -19.34 1.75 2.28
N THR A 34 -19.72 1.06 3.35
CA THR A 34 -19.32 1.40 4.73
C THR A 34 -18.57 0.25 5.38
N VAL A 35 -17.43 0.55 6.02
CA VAL A 35 -16.64 -0.41 6.78
C VAL A 35 -16.65 0.00 8.24
N LEU A 36 -17.03 -0.92 9.11
CA LEU A 36 -16.88 -0.77 10.56
C LEU A 36 -15.73 -1.64 11.06
N PHE A 37 -14.94 -1.14 12.00
CA PHE A 37 -13.87 -1.91 12.62
C PHE A 37 -13.65 -1.52 14.08
N SER A 38 -13.31 -2.51 14.88
CA SER A 38 -13.07 -2.36 16.30
C SER A 38 -12.07 -3.42 16.77
N PRO A 39 -11.25 -3.14 17.80
CA PRO A 39 -10.42 -4.17 18.43
C PRO A 39 -11.23 -5.23 19.19
N ASN A 40 -12.53 -5.00 19.44
CA ASN A 40 -13.40 -5.90 20.19
C ASN A 40 -14.67 -6.25 19.37
N PRO A 41 -14.95 -7.55 19.11
CA PRO A 41 -16.16 -7.98 18.38
C PRO A 41 -17.46 -7.55 19.06
N VAL A 42 -17.51 -7.49 20.40
CA VAL A 42 -18.69 -7.00 21.15
C VAL A 42 -18.99 -5.55 20.78
N THR A 43 -17.96 -4.71 20.73
CA THR A 43 -18.07 -3.31 20.33
C THR A 43 -18.46 -3.19 18.85
N LEU A 44 -17.89 -4.02 17.97
CA LEU A 44 -18.25 -4.04 16.56
C LEU A 44 -19.74 -4.38 16.35
N GLN A 45 -20.24 -5.39 17.06
CA GLN A 45 -21.64 -5.78 17.00
C GLN A 45 -22.58 -4.68 17.53
N ARG A 46 -22.20 -3.99 18.61
CA ARG A 46 -22.96 -2.83 19.12
C ARG A 46 -23.03 -1.71 18.09
N LEU A 47 -21.91 -1.36 17.44
CA LEU A 47 -21.90 -0.36 16.37
C LEU A 47 -22.80 -0.77 15.20
N LEU A 48 -22.72 -2.03 14.77
CA LEU A 48 -23.58 -2.58 13.72
C LEU A 48 -25.07 -2.45 14.06
N HIS A 49 -25.46 -2.77 15.30
CA HIS A 49 -26.86 -2.69 15.74
C HIS A 49 -27.37 -1.25 15.80
N ILE A 50 -26.54 -0.30 16.24
CA ILE A 50 -26.87 1.13 16.24
C ILE A 50 -26.99 1.62 14.79
N LEU A 51 -26.07 1.24 13.91
CA LEU A 51 -26.14 1.56 12.47
C LEU A 51 -27.46 1.05 11.84
N GLN A 52 -27.84 -0.21 12.09
CA GLN A 52 -29.12 -0.74 11.62
C GLN A 52 -30.31 0.09 12.12
N HIS A 53 -30.28 0.53 13.38
CA HIS A 53 -31.33 1.36 13.95
C HIS A 53 -31.44 2.72 13.24
N HIS A 54 -30.33 3.44 13.09
CA HIS A 54 -30.33 4.77 12.47
C HIS A 54 -30.67 4.71 10.98
N ALA A 55 -30.16 3.71 10.25
CA ALA A 55 -30.52 3.48 8.86
C ALA A 55 -32.04 3.29 8.72
N ALA A 56 -32.64 2.42 9.54
CA ALA A 56 -34.08 2.17 9.49
C ALA A 56 -34.93 3.41 9.80
N ARG A 57 -34.46 4.31 10.68
CA ARG A 57 -35.18 5.56 11.00
C ARG A 57 -35.33 6.49 9.80
N ILE A 58 -34.40 6.43 8.85
CA ILE A 58 -34.43 7.24 7.62
C ILE A 58 -34.94 6.42 6.41
N GLY A 59 -35.47 5.22 6.64
CA GLY A 59 -36.01 4.36 5.59
C GLY A 59 -34.94 3.63 4.75
N LEU A 60 -33.72 3.50 5.27
CA LEU A 60 -32.65 2.71 4.66
C LEU A 60 -32.46 1.38 5.41
N HIS A 61 -32.08 0.34 4.67
CA HIS A 61 -31.85 -0.99 5.23
C HIS A 61 -30.50 -1.53 4.76
N LEU A 62 -29.81 -2.26 5.63
CA LEU A 62 -28.57 -2.93 5.25
C LEU A 62 -28.88 -4.13 4.35
N ASN A 63 -28.12 -4.27 3.26
CA ASN A 63 -28.18 -5.48 2.46
C ASN A 63 -27.38 -6.60 3.15
N LEU A 64 -28.07 -7.42 3.94
CA LEU A 64 -27.45 -8.47 4.76
C LEU A 64 -26.63 -9.47 3.94
N GLU A 65 -27.01 -9.75 2.69
CA GLU A 65 -26.29 -10.66 1.80
C GLU A 65 -24.94 -10.10 1.32
N LYS A 66 -24.81 -8.77 1.29
CA LYS A 66 -23.57 -8.08 0.89
C LYS A 66 -22.68 -7.74 2.08
N CYS A 67 -23.21 -7.76 3.30
CA CYS A 67 -22.46 -7.50 4.50
C CYS A 67 -21.54 -8.69 4.83
N GLU A 68 -20.24 -8.43 4.92
CA GLU A 68 -19.23 -9.45 5.22
C GLU A 68 -18.48 -9.08 6.51
N HIS A 69 -18.18 -10.09 7.34
CA HIS A 69 -17.35 -9.93 8.52
C HIS A 69 -15.93 -10.46 8.25
N LEU A 70 -14.93 -9.56 8.33
CA LEU A 70 -13.52 -9.92 8.28
C LEU A 70 -12.93 -10.02 9.68
N GLN A 71 -12.83 -11.24 10.20
CA GLN A 71 -12.23 -11.50 11.51
C GLN A 71 -10.70 -11.37 11.45
N LEU A 72 -10.11 -10.46 12.22
CA LEU A 72 -8.65 -10.31 12.34
C LEU A 72 -8.17 -10.76 13.73
N ASN A 73 -7.40 -11.84 13.78
CA ASN A 73 -6.89 -12.44 15.03
C ASN A 73 -7.97 -12.79 16.07
N THR A 74 -9.17 -13.14 15.60
CA THR A 74 -10.32 -13.58 16.40
C THR A 74 -11.08 -14.65 15.64
N GLU A 75 -11.83 -15.48 16.35
CA GLU A 75 -12.77 -16.48 15.83
C GLU A 75 -14.21 -16.18 16.28
N GLN A 76 -14.42 -15.03 16.94
CA GLN A 76 -15.74 -14.65 17.45
C GLN A 76 -16.61 -14.08 16.33
N ASP A 77 -17.78 -14.67 16.15
CA ASP A 77 -18.79 -14.18 15.21
C ASP A 77 -19.54 -12.98 15.78
N ILE A 78 -20.06 -12.16 14.87
CA ILE A 78 -20.97 -11.07 15.18
C ILE A 78 -22.30 -11.34 14.50
N TYR A 79 -23.36 -10.79 15.08
CA TYR A 79 -24.73 -11.06 14.64
C TYR A 79 -25.43 -9.77 14.27
N PHE A 80 -26.30 -9.83 13.26
CA PHE A 80 -27.23 -8.75 12.99
C PHE A 80 -28.26 -8.64 14.09
N ARG A 81 -28.98 -7.53 14.08
CA ARG A 81 -30.17 -7.36 14.90
C ARG A 81 -31.37 -8.03 14.22
N ASP A 82 -32.23 -8.65 15.02
CA ASP A 82 -33.47 -9.29 14.54
C ASP A 82 -34.53 -8.26 14.09
N THR A 83 -34.67 -7.17 14.86
CA THR A 83 -35.59 -6.07 14.52
C THR A 83 -34.83 -4.76 14.37
N GLU A 84 -35.07 -3.99 13.32
CA GLU A 84 -34.33 -2.72 13.11
C GLU A 84 -34.99 -1.52 13.84
N GLN A 85 -36.23 -1.70 14.32
CA GLN A 85 -37.01 -0.68 15.00
C GLN A 85 -36.72 -0.61 16.51
N GLY A 86 -36.71 0.60 17.07
CA GLY A 86 -36.48 0.82 18.50
C GLY A 86 -35.04 0.53 18.94
N GLN A 87 -34.78 0.52 20.24
CA GLN A 87 -33.43 0.26 20.78
C GLN A 87 -33.15 -1.25 20.91
N CYS A 88 -31.91 -1.66 20.60
CA CYS A 88 -31.51 -3.06 20.73
C CYS A 88 -31.43 -3.49 22.21
N GLN A 89 -32.14 -4.57 22.55
CA GLN A 89 -32.17 -5.15 23.89
C GLN A 89 -31.48 -6.52 23.95
N CYS A 90 -30.69 -6.92 22.95
CA CYS A 90 -30.04 -8.23 22.98
C CYS A 90 -28.94 -8.30 24.06
N SER A 91 -28.51 -9.51 24.42
CA SER A 91 -27.50 -9.76 25.47
C SER A 91 -26.16 -9.01 25.27
N THR A 92 -25.80 -8.65 24.04
CA THR A 92 -24.59 -7.87 23.71
C THR A 92 -24.73 -6.39 24.05
N CYS A 93 -25.91 -5.81 23.81
CA CYS A 93 -26.22 -4.41 24.09
C CYS A 93 -26.67 -4.23 25.54
N PHE A 94 -27.36 -5.23 26.11
CA PHE A 94 -27.87 -5.23 27.47
C PHE A 94 -27.52 -6.56 28.18
N PRO A 95 -26.48 -6.58 29.03
CA PRO A 95 -26.03 -7.81 29.69
C PRO A 95 -27.16 -8.51 30.47
N GLY A 96 -27.29 -9.83 30.29
CA GLY A 96 -28.32 -10.64 30.97
C GLY A 96 -29.70 -10.62 30.31
N SER A 97 -29.87 -9.94 29.19
CA SER A 97 -31.14 -9.96 28.45
C SER A 97 -31.42 -11.32 27.78
N PRO A 98 -32.68 -11.80 27.81
CA PRO A 98 -33.09 -13.02 27.12
C PRO A 98 -33.35 -12.83 25.62
N VAL A 99 -33.29 -11.59 25.11
CA VAL A 99 -33.60 -11.30 23.70
C VAL A 99 -32.50 -11.86 22.78
N PRO A 100 -32.85 -12.75 21.82
CA PRO A 100 -31.87 -13.35 20.92
C PRO A 100 -31.30 -12.33 19.93
N HIS A 101 -30.16 -12.67 19.33
CA HIS A 101 -29.63 -11.94 18.18
C HIS A 101 -30.34 -12.38 16.90
N GLY A 102 -30.25 -11.56 15.86
CA GLY A 102 -30.63 -11.95 14.51
C GLY A 102 -29.61 -12.93 13.89
N PRO A 103 -29.66 -13.13 12.56
CA PRO A 103 -28.73 -14.04 11.89
C PRO A 103 -27.27 -13.61 12.03
N PRO A 104 -26.31 -14.56 11.99
CA PRO A 104 -24.89 -14.23 12.00
C PRO A 104 -24.49 -13.45 10.74
N VAL A 105 -23.55 -12.52 10.88
CA VAL A 105 -22.94 -11.85 9.72
C VAL A 105 -22.00 -12.85 9.03
N PRO A 106 -22.15 -13.12 7.71
CA PRO A 106 -21.30 -14.06 7.00
C PRO A 106 -19.82 -13.72 7.15
N VAL A 107 -19.03 -14.69 7.64
CA VAL A 107 -17.59 -14.53 7.79
C VAL A 107 -16.89 -14.82 6.47
N SER A 108 -16.10 -13.86 6.00
CA SER A 108 -15.34 -13.96 4.76
C SER A 108 -13.83 -13.88 5.03
N ALA A 109 -13.08 -14.84 4.50
CA ALA A 109 -11.61 -14.84 4.63
C ALA A 109 -10.94 -13.71 3.83
N ILE A 110 -11.62 -13.21 2.80
CA ILE A 110 -11.19 -12.11 1.94
C ILE A 110 -12.40 -11.20 1.68
N VAL A 111 -12.27 -9.91 1.98
CA VAL A 111 -13.29 -8.89 1.73
C VAL A 111 -12.76 -7.86 0.73
N LYS A 112 -13.63 -7.34 -0.13
CA LYS A 112 -13.28 -6.30 -1.11
C LYS A 112 -13.85 -4.96 -0.65
N TYR A 113 -12.99 -3.94 -0.54
CA TYR A 113 -13.41 -2.56 -0.28
C TYR A 113 -12.73 -1.61 -1.26
N LEU A 114 -13.52 -0.82 -1.99
CA LEU A 114 -13.04 0.12 -3.02
C LEU A 114 -12.02 -0.49 -4.01
N GLY A 115 -12.21 -1.77 -4.36
CA GLY A 115 -11.32 -2.49 -5.28
C GLY A 115 -10.02 -3.03 -4.67
N VAL A 116 -9.78 -2.81 -3.37
CA VAL A 116 -8.70 -3.44 -2.59
C VAL A 116 -9.21 -4.71 -1.92
N TYR A 117 -8.41 -5.78 -1.93
CA TYR A 117 -8.76 -7.05 -1.31
C TYR A 117 -8.05 -7.25 0.02
N LEU A 118 -8.80 -7.13 1.11
CA LEU A 118 -8.34 -7.36 2.47
C LEU A 118 -8.46 -8.84 2.81
N SER A 119 -7.48 -9.38 3.54
CA SER A 119 -7.49 -10.78 3.95
C SER A 119 -7.32 -10.90 5.46
N GLN A 120 -7.83 -11.98 6.05
CA GLN A 120 -7.74 -12.24 7.49
C GLN A 120 -6.29 -12.24 8.03
N LYS A 121 -5.31 -12.56 7.17
CA LYS A 121 -3.87 -12.56 7.53
C LYS A 121 -3.19 -11.20 7.37
N ALA A 122 -3.93 -10.18 6.93
CA ALA A 122 -3.47 -8.82 6.60
C ALA A 122 -2.20 -8.86 5.72
N ARG A 123 -2.25 -9.57 4.59
CA ARG A 123 -1.12 -9.68 3.65
C ARG A 123 -1.45 -9.08 2.29
N ALA A 124 -0.53 -8.27 1.78
CA ALA A 124 -0.56 -7.69 0.43
C ALA A 124 -0.70 -8.72 -0.70
N GLN A 125 -0.29 -9.97 -0.46
CA GLN A 125 -0.24 -11.01 -1.50
C GLN A 125 -1.59 -11.23 -2.19
N THR A 126 -2.67 -11.24 -1.42
CA THR A 126 -4.01 -11.53 -1.96
C THR A 126 -4.43 -10.46 -2.96
N ASP A 127 -4.28 -9.20 -2.59
CA ASP A 127 -4.62 -8.04 -3.43
C ASP A 127 -3.78 -8.00 -4.72
N ILE A 128 -2.45 -8.07 -4.59
CA ILE A 128 -1.53 -8.05 -5.74
C ILE A 128 -1.79 -9.21 -6.69
N THR A 129 -2.07 -10.41 -6.17
CA THR A 129 -2.31 -11.59 -7.01
C THR A 129 -3.58 -11.40 -7.84
N LYS A 130 -4.66 -10.90 -7.23
CA LYS A 130 -5.91 -10.63 -7.95
C LYS A 130 -5.72 -9.53 -9.00
N ARG A 131 -5.01 -8.45 -8.67
CA ARG A 131 -4.68 -7.38 -9.64
C ARG A 131 -3.83 -7.87 -10.80
N LEU A 132 -2.79 -8.66 -10.51
CA LEU A 132 -1.97 -9.29 -11.54
C LEU A 132 -2.82 -10.19 -12.44
N ALA A 133 -3.74 -10.99 -11.88
CA ALA A 133 -4.62 -11.85 -12.67
C ALA A 133 -5.50 -11.03 -13.64
N ILE A 134 -6.15 -9.96 -13.15
CA ILE A 134 -6.94 -9.04 -13.99
C ILE A 134 -6.06 -8.39 -15.07
N THR A 135 -4.84 -7.98 -14.71
CA THR A 135 -3.90 -7.36 -15.65
C THR A 135 -3.41 -8.33 -16.70
N TYR A 136 -3.15 -9.59 -16.35
CA TYR A 136 -2.78 -10.64 -17.31
C TYR A 136 -3.93 -10.96 -18.26
N ALA A 137 -5.17 -11.01 -17.78
CA ALA A 137 -6.35 -11.17 -18.63
C ALA A 137 -6.46 -10.01 -19.63
N SER A 138 -6.30 -8.78 -19.15
CA SER A 138 -6.32 -7.57 -19.99
C SER A 138 -5.17 -7.55 -21.01
N LEU A 139 -3.96 -7.95 -20.60
CA LEU A 139 -2.81 -8.09 -21.48
C LEU A 139 -3.05 -9.15 -22.56
N LYS A 140 -3.72 -10.26 -22.25
CA LYS A 140 -4.06 -11.29 -23.24
C LYS A 140 -4.93 -10.72 -24.35
N VAL A 141 -5.91 -9.90 -24.00
CA VAL A 141 -6.79 -9.22 -24.96
C VAL A 141 -6.03 -8.18 -25.79
N LEU A 142 -5.16 -7.39 -25.14
CA LEU A 142 -4.37 -6.34 -25.80
C LEU A 142 -3.11 -6.86 -26.51
N ARG A 143 -2.85 -8.16 -26.47
CA ARG A 143 -1.63 -8.74 -27.04
C ARG A 143 -1.48 -8.47 -28.54
N PRO A 144 -2.51 -8.66 -29.40
CA PRO A 144 -2.39 -8.35 -30.83
C PRO A 144 -2.05 -6.88 -31.10
N PHE A 145 -2.59 -5.97 -30.27
CA PHE A 145 -2.27 -4.54 -30.35
C PHE A 145 -0.80 -4.26 -30.03
N PHE A 146 -0.25 -4.83 -28.95
CA PHE A 146 1.16 -4.64 -28.61
C PHE A 146 2.11 -5.32 -29.61
N GLU A 147 1.69 -6.43 -30.20
CA GLU A 147 2.48 -7.20 -31.18
C GLU A 147 2.36 -6.69 -32.63
N SER A 148 1.41 -5.81 -32.95
CA SER A 148 1.28 -5.22 -34.29
C SER A 148 2.44 -4.28 -34.62
N ARG A 149 3.07 -4.42 -35.79
CA ARG A 149 4.16 -3.54 -36.24
C ARG A 149 3.67 -2.22 -36.83
N ASP A 150 2.40 -2.16 -37.22
CA ASP A 150 1.80 -0.98 -37.86
C ASP A 150 1.49 0.14 -36.85
N ILE A 151 1.52 -0.20 -35.56
CA ILE A 151 1.20 0.72 -34.48
C ILE A 151 2.50 1.30 -33.89
N PRO A 152 2.64 2.63 -33.83
CA PRO A 152 3.81 3.27 -33.23
C PRO A 152 4.09 2.84 -31.79
N ALA A 153 5.37 2.70 -31.44
CA ALA A 153 5.79 2.27 -30.11
C ALA A 153 5.33 3.24 -29.01
N ASP A 154 5.39 4.55 -29.25
CA ASP A 154 4.93 5.58 -28.31
C ASP A 154 3.46 5.38 -27.91
N TRP A 155 2.60 5.09 -28.88
CA TRP A 155 1.18 4.84 -28.60
C TRP A 155 0.98 3.57 -27.76
N LYS A 156 1.75 2.51 -28.05
CA LYS A 156 1.75 1.30 -27.22
C LYS A 156 2.21 1.58 -25.80
N PHE A 157 3.23 2.42 -25.61
CA PHE A 157 3.68 2.80 -24.27
C PHE A 157 2.64 3.63 -23.52
N THR A 158 1.91 4.52 -24.20
CA THR A 158 0.77 5.24 -23.63
C THR A 158 -0.30 4.29 -23.13
N ILE A 159 -0.75 3.34 -23.97
CA ILE A 159 -1.76 2.34 -23.57
C ILE A 159 -1.25 1.45 -22.43
N TYR A 160 0.02 1.06 -22.46
CA TYR A 160 0.63 0.33 -21.36
C TYR A 160 0.54 1.13 -20.04
N GLY A 161 0.85 2.43 -20.08
CA GLY A 161 0.78 3.35 -18.94
C GLY A 161 -0.64 3.58 -18.43
N GLN A 162 -1.58 3.88 -19.32
CA GLN A 162 -2.93 4.30 -18.95
C GLN A 162 -3.84 3.12 -18.56
N VAL A 163 -3.60 1.93 -19.10
CA VAL A 163 -4.47 0.76 -18.87
C VAL A 163 -3.79 -0.22 -17.92
N LEU A 164 -2.73 -0.90 -18.38
CA LEU A 164 -2.18 -2.03 -17.62
C LEU A 164 -1.46 -1.59 -16.35
N ARG A 165 -0.65 -0.51 -16.43
CA ARG A 165 0.01 0.05 -15.24
C ARG A 165 -1.02 0.59 -14.24
N ALA A 166 -2.10 1.22 -14.71
CA ALA A 166 -3.16 1.75 -13.84
C ALA A 166 -3.86 0.64 -13.04
N ILE A 167 -4.19 -0.49 -13.67
CA ILE A 167 -4.83 -1.64 -13.00
C ILE A 167 -3.92 -2.20 -11.90
N VAL A 168 -2.67 -2.52 -12.24
CA VAL A 168 -1.76 -3.24 -11.34
C VAL A 168 -1.22 -2.36 -10.21
N LEU A 169 -1.05 -1.06 -10.45
CA LEU A 169 -0.51 -0.11 -9.47
C LEU A 169 -1.59 0.62 -8.67
N TYR A 170 -2.87 0.33 -8.88
CA TYR A 170 -3.93 0.91 -8.06
C TYR A 170 -3.73 0.49 -6.59
N ALA A 171 -3.78 1.46 -5.67
CA ALA A 171 -3.52 1.32 -4.23
C ALA A 171 -2.15 0.76 -3.79
N VAL A 172 -1.19 0.53 -4.71
CA VAL A 172 0.10 -0.10 -4.35
C VAL A 172 0.94 0.71 -3.36
N GLN A 173 0.73 2.03 -3.30
CA GLN A 173 1.48 2.94 -2.42
C GLN A 173 1.31 2.63 -0.93
N SER A 174 0.18 2.03 -0.52
CA SER A 174 -0.12 1.65 0.87
C SER A 174 0.23 0.19 1.18
N GLU A 175 0.72 -0.56 0.20
CA GLU A 175 1.04 -1.98 0.35
C GLU A 175 2.48 -2.23 0.80
N THR A 176 2.68 -3.30 1.58
CA THR A 176 4.03 -3.76 1.97
C THR A 176 4.46 -4.92 1.07
N LEU A 177 5.16 -4.58 -0.01
CA LEU A 177 5.61 -5.54 -1.01
C LEU A 177 6.84 -6.33 -0.57
N THR A 178 6.81 -7.64 -0.75
CA THR A 178 7.97 -8.53 -0.62
C THR A 178 8.82 -8.52 -1.89
N ALA A 179 10.09 -8.91 -1.78
CA ALA A 179 10.97 -9.06 -2.96
C ALA A 179 10.37 -9.99 -4.03
N ALA A 180 9.74 -11.10 -3.62
CA ALA A 180 9.07 -12.02 -4.55
C ALA A 180 7.88 -11.37 -5.29
N GLN A 181 7.14 -10.47 -4.63
CA GLN A 181 6.06 -9.72 -5.28
C GLN A 181 6.60 -8.66 -6.25
N ASN A 182 7.69 -7.96 -5.90
CA ASN A 182 8.36 -7.03 -6.81
C ASN A 182 8.84 -7.75 -8.08
N VAL A 183 9.42 -8.95 -7.94
CA VAL A 183 9.83 -9.77 -9.10
C VAL A 183 8.63 -10.14 -9.97
N LYS A 184 7.46 -10.44 -9.39
CA LYS A 184 6.23 -10.71 -10.15
C LYS A 184 5.72 -9.48 -10.91
N LEU A 185 5.78 -8.30 -10.28
CA LEU A 185 5.45 -7.02 -10.94
C LEU A 185 6.38 -6.79 -12.13
N ASP A 186 7.69 -6.94 -11.94
CA ASP A 186 8.65 -6.71 -13.01
C ASP A 186 8.56 -7.78 -14.11
N THR A 187 8.20 -9.01 -13.76
CA THR A 187 7.93 -10.07 -14.74
C THR A 187 6.79 -9.66 -15.69
N LEU A 188 5.71 -9.07 -15.17
CA LEU A 188 4.63 -8.51 -15.98
C LEU A 188 5.16 -7.36 -16.86
N HIS A 189 5.90 -6.42 -16.26
CA HIS A 189 6.49 -5.27 -16.96
C HIS A 189 7.30 -5.72 -18.19
N TYR A 190 8.26 -6.61 -18.01
CA TYR A 190 9.10 -7.09 -19.09
C TYR A 190 8.39 -8.00 -20.08
N ARG A 191 7.27 -8.63 -19.69
CA ARG A 191 6.42 -9.33 -20.65
C ARG A 191 5.79 -8.36 -21.63
N VAL A 192 5.26 -7.23 -21.13
CA VAL A 192 4.69 -6.18 -21.99
C VAL A 192 5.76 -5.56 -22.87
N LEU A 193 6.91 -5.18 -22.31
CA LEU A 193 8.00 -4.61 -23.11
C LEU A 193 8.50 -5.57 -24.21
N ARG A 194 8.56 -6.88 -23.94
CA ARG A 194 8.91 -7.87 -24.97
C ARG A 194 7.89 -7.91 -26.11
N ASN A 195 6.59 -7.81 -25.82
CA ASN A 195 5.54 -7.75 -26.85
C ASN A 195 5.71 -6.49 -27.72
N ILE A 196 5.94 -5.33 -27.10
CA ILE A 196 6.10 -4.04 -27.79
C ILE A 196 7.38 -3.99 -28.63
N THR A 197 8.50 -4.46 -28.07
CA THR A 197 9.82 -4.44 -28.74
C THR A 197 10.05 -5.63 -29.67
N HIS A 198 9.07 -6.54 -29.77
CA HIS A 198 9.14 -7.80 -30.51
C HIS A 198 10.36 -8.68 -30.17
N THR A 199 10.78 -8.66 -28.92
CA THR A 199 11.97 -9.39 -28.44
C THR A 199 11.52 -10.71 -27.83
N LYS A 200 12.08 -11.84 -28.29
CA LYS A 200 11.77 -13.15 -27.72
C LYS A 200 12.42 -13.34 -26.36
N THR A 201 12.06 -14.43 -25.67
CA THR A 201 12.60 -14.73 -24.34
C THR A 201 14.05 -15.16 -24.42
N THR A 202 14.79 -15.03 -23.32
CA THR A 202 16.16 -15.53 -23.20
C THR A 202 16.26 -17.03 -23.49
N PHE A 203 15.26 -17.81 -23.09
CA PHE A 203 15.18 -19.24 -23.39
C PHE A 203 15.17 -19.52 -24.90
N TYR A 204 14.44 -18.71 -25.68
CA TYR A 204 14.43 -18.85 -27.13
C TYR A 204 15.84 -18.66 -27.71
N HIS A 205 16.53 -17.59 -27.32
CA HIS A 205 17.85 -17.23 -27.83
C HIS A 205 19.01 -18.07 -27.28
N ARG A 206 18.78 -18.86 -26.22
CA ARG A 206 19.80 -19.75 -25.63
C ARG A 206 19.60 -21.22 -25.97
N VAL A 207 18.35 -21.64 -26.20
CA VAL A 207 17.99 -23.06 -26.29
C VAL A 207 17.31 -23.38 -27.62
N ILE A 208 16.29 -22.63 -28.02
CA ILE A 208 15.49 -22.95 -29.22
C ILE A 208 16.23 -22.56 -30.50
N ASN A 209 16.76 -21.35 -30.54
CA ASN A 209 17.56 -20.83 -31.64
C ASN A 209 18.74 -20.04 -31.04
N PRO A 210 19.81 -20.75 -30.64
CA PRO A 210 21.00 -20.16 -30.03
C PRO A 210 21.57 -19.04 -30.89
N ASN A 211 21.55 -17.81 -30.38
CA ASN A 211 22.18 -16.65 -31.01
C ASN A 211 22.56 -15.59 -29.97
N ASP A 212 23.46 -14.69 -30.35
CA ASP A 212 23.98 -13.64 -29.47
C ASP A 212 23.05 -12.42 -29.36
N THR A 213 21.76 -12.56 -29.72
CA THR A 213 20.86 -11.42 -29.64
C THR A 213 20.59 -11.06 -28.17
N PRO A 214 20.74 -9.78 -27.79
CA PRO A 214 20.63 -9.36 -26.40
C PRO A 214 19.17 -9.39 -25.93
N ALA A 215 18.83 -10.38 -25.10
CA ALA A 215 17.47 -10.60 -24.59
C ALA A 215 17.32 -10.41 -23.06
N SER A 216 18.36 -9.90 -22.40
CA SER A 216 18.34 -9.61 -20.97
C SER A 216 17.35 -8.48 -20.65
N ASN A 217 16.87 -8.42 -19.40
CA ASN A 217 15.95 -7.36 -18.98
C ASN A 217 16.58 -5.96 -19.15
N MET A 218 17.89 -5.82 -18.88
CA MET A 218 18.64 -4.59 -19.13
C MET A 218 18.64 -4.20 -20.62
N ALA A 219 18.88 -5.16 -21.51
CA ALA A 219 18.86 -4.91 -22.95
C ALA A 219 17.47 -4.50 -23.45
N ILE A 220 16.41 -5.11 -22.89
CA ILE A 220 15.02 -4.76 -23.22
C ILE A 220 14.67 -3.36 -22.72
N SER A 221 15.09 -2.99 -21.51
CA SER A 221 14.90 -1.64 -20.99
C SER A 221 15.60 -0.60 -21.86
N LYS A 222 16.85 -0.87 -22.27
CA LYS A 222 17.60 0.01 -23.18
C LYS A 222 16.90 0.14 -24.53
N LYS A 223 16.48 -0.97 -25.13
CA LYS A 223 15.73 -0.97 -26.40
C LYS A 223 14.40 -0.22 -26.28
N ALA A 224 13.70 -0.33 -25.16
CA ALA A 224 12.47 0.43 -24.91
C ALA A 224 12.77 1.93 -24.81
N LEU A 225 13.85 2.32 -24.14
CA LEU A 225 14.31 3.71 -24.07
C LEU A 225 14.66 4.28 -25.44
N ASP A 226 15.36 3.52 -26.28
CA ASP A 226 15.69 3.89 -27.66
C ASP A 226 14.42 4.13 -28.50
N LEU A 227 13.30 3.48 -28.13
CA LEU A 227 11.98 3.65 -28.72
C LEU A 227 11.12 4.72 -28.01
N GLY A 228 11.68 5.51 -27.11
CA GLY A 228 10.99 6.62 -26.44
C GLY A 228 10.37 6.30 -25.06
N TYR A 229 10.49 5.07 -24.56
CA TYR A 229 9.92 4.70 -23.25
C TYR A 229 10.77 5.21 -22.08
N LYS A 230 10.21 6.14 -21.29
CA LYS A 230 10.85 6.74 -20.10
C LYS A 230 10.31 6.20 -18.76
N GLY A 231 9.48 5.16 -18.79
CA GLY A 231 8.85 4.64 -17.58
C GLY A 231 9.76 3.71 -16.79
N HIS A 232 9.66 3.75 -15.46
CA HIS A 232 10.33 2.79 -14.57
C HIS A 232 9.72 1.38 -14.68
N THR A 233 10.41 0.39 -14.11
CA THR A 233 9.82 -0.93 -13.83
C THR A 233 8.64 -0.77 -12.85
N LEU A 234 7.77 -1.79 -12.76
CA LEU A 234 6.59 -1.72 -11.91
C LEU A 234 6.96 -1.72 -10.42
N SER A 235 8.02 -2.44 -10.01
CA SER A 235 8.52 -2.42 -8.64
C SER A 235 9.07 -1.04 -8.24
N THR A 236 9.88 -0.43 -9.10
CA THR A 236 10.43 0.92 -8.88
C THR A 236 9.32 1.97 -8.86
N GLU A 237 8.33 1.88 -9.75
CA GLU A 237 7.17 2.76 -9.73
C GLU A 237 6.37 2.62 -8.44
N ALA A 238 6.17 1.38 -7.95
CA ALA A 238 5.50 1.14 -6.68
C ALA A 238 6.27 1.77 -5.51
N LEU A 239 7.61 1.66 -5.51
CA LEU A 239 8.47 2.32 -4.54
C LEU A 239 8.34 3.86 -4.62
N ASN A 240 8.40 4.43 -5.81
CA ASN A 240 8.24 5.88 -6.04
C ASN A 240 6.89 6.39 -5.52
N ARG A 241 5.80 5.66 -5.76
CA ARG A 241 4.46 5.99 -5.25
C ARG A 241 4.37 5.87 -3.74
N LYS A 242 4.99 4.84 -3.15
CA LYS A 242 5.09 4.68 -1.68
C LYS A 242 5.80 5.88 -1.04
N LEU A 243 6.93 6.31 -1.61
CA LEU A 243 7.67 7.48 -1.10
C LEU A 243 6.91 8.78 -1.32
N SER A 244 6.17 8.91 -2.42
CA SER A 244 5.26 10.04 -2.61
C SER A 244 4.18 10.10 -1.52
N LEU A 245 3.58 8.96 -1.16
CA LEU A 245 2.60 8.88 -0.08
C LEU A 245 3.24 9.20 1.28
N LEU A 246 4.41 8.63 1.57
CA LEU A 246 5.14 8.92 2.80
C LEU A 246 5.42 10.42 2.97
N GLY A 247 5.88 11.10 1.93
CA GLY A 247 6.11 12.54 2.01
C GLY A 247 4.83 13.32 2.28
N HIS A 248 3.70 12.91 1.69
CA HIS A 248 2.41 13.52 2.00
C HIS A 248 2.05 13.31 3.48
N ILE A 249 2.18 12.07 3.98
CA ILE A 249 1.92 11.73 5.37
C ILE A 249 2.78 12.58 6.33
N ILE A 250 4.09 12.72 6.08
CA ILE A 250 4.99 13.49 6.93
C ILE A 250 4.62 14.99 6.93
N ARG A 251 4.26 15.55 5.77
CA ARG A 251 3.90 16.98 5.64
C ARG A 251 2.54 17.34 6.23
N HIS A 252 1.65 16.37 6.43
CA HIS A 252 0.29 16.59 6.90
C HIS A 252 0.01 15.84 8.21
N PRO A 253 0.52 16.33 9.36
CA PRO A 253 0.33 15.66 10.66
C PRO A 253 -1.14 15.52 11.09
N ASP A 254 -2.00 16.43 10.62
CA ASP A 254 -3.43 16.40 10.93
C ASP A 254 -4.23 15.37 10.11
N SER A 255 -3.63 14.84 9.04
CA SER A 255 -4.26 13.84 8.16
C SER A 255 -4.54 12.53 8.90
N LEU A 256 -5.57 11.81 8.46
CA LEU A 256 -5.91 10.51 9.03
C LEU A 256 -4.75 9.51 8.83
N GLU A 257 -4.13 9.56 7.65
CA GLU A 257 -3.03 8.69 7.25
C GLU A 257 -1.82 8.88 8.17
N HIS A 258 -1.50 10.13 8.54
CA HIS A 258 -0.48 10.40 9.55
C HIS A 258 -0.89 9.87 10.90
N LYS A 259 -2.12 10.15 11.35
CA LYS A 259 -2.63 9.71 12.64
C LYS A 259 -2.70 8.20 12.76
N VAL A 260 -2.90 7.44 11.69
CA VAL A 260 -2.87 5.96 11.71
C VAL A 260 -1.44 5.41 11.70
N THR A 261 -0.52 6.11 11.03
CA THR A 261 0.86 5.64 10.83
C THR A 261 1.79 6.00 12.01
N PHE A 262 1.66 7.23 12.51
CA PHE A 262 2.55 7.83 13.50
C PHE A 262 1.78 8.31 14.75
N THR A 263 2.47 8.32 15.89
CA THR A 263 2.02 8.99 17.11
C THR A 263 2.36 10.48 17.05
N ASN A 264 1.82 11.27 17.98
CA ASN A 264 2.15 12.70 18.11
C ASN A 264 3.63 12.97 18.41
N SER A 265 4.36 11.95 18.88
CA SER A 265 5.82 12.00 19.09
C SER A 265 6.60 11.44 17.89
N HIS A 266 5.94 11.29 16.74
CA HIS A 266 6.49 10.76 15.49
C HIS A 266 7.03 9.32 15.56
N MET A 267 6.60 8.55 16.56
CA MET A 267 6.88 7.12 16.67
C MET A 267 5.91 6.31 15.81
N TYR A 268 6.32 5.14 15.32
CA TYR A 268 5.38 4.23 14.65
C TYR A 268 4.27 3.78 15.60
N ARG A 269 3.04 3.68 15.09
CA ARG A 269 1.96 3.07 15.86
C ARG A 269 2.15 1.57 15.98
N ARG A 270 2.04 1.07 17.21
CA ARG A 270 2.05 -0.37 17.49
C ARG A 270 0.65 -0.92 17.40
N HIS A 271 0.46 -1.93 16.56
CA HIS A 271 -0.73 -2.76 16.65
C HIS A 271 -0.49 -3.81 17.74
N ARG A 272 -1.33 -3.81 18.78
CA ARG A 272 -1.27 -4.83 19.83
C ARG A 272 -1.56 -6.18 19.20
N THR A 273 -0.63 -7.12 19.25
CA THR A 273 -0.89 -8.52 18.94
C THR A 273 -0.41 -9.38 20.09
N ASN A 274 -1.05 -10.53 20.29
CA ASN A 274 -0.45 -11.62 21.06
C ASN A 274 0.94 -11.92 20.51
N PHE A 275 1.86 -12.39 21.37
CA PHE A 275 3.23 -12.73 20.98
C PHE A 275 3.21 -13.72 19.82
N ARG A 276 3.40 -13.21 18.60
CA ARG A 276 3.48 -14.04 17.42
C ARG A 276 4.74 -14.89 17.51
N VAL A 277 4.58 -16.20 17.34
CA VAL A 277 5.73 -17.10 17.20
C VAL A 277 6.40 -16.83 15.84
N GLY A 278 7.71 -16.60 15.88
CA GLY A 278 8.52 -16.30 14.70
C GLY A 278 8.81 -14.80 14.53
N PRO A 279 9.67 -14.44 13.57
CA PRO A 279 10.30 -13.13 13.56
C PRO A 279 9.29 -12.06 13.06
N PRO A 280 9.34 -10.81 13.58
CA PRO A 280 8.31 -9.79 13.37
C PRO A 280 8.09 -9.48 11.88
N LYS A 281 6.86 -9.15 11.47
CA LYS A 281 6.64 -8.71 10.08
C LYS A 281 7.14 -7.28 9.95
N LEU A 282 7.68 -6.94 8.78
CA LEU A 282 7.96 -5.55 8.45
C LEU A 282 6.63 -4.84 8.20
N HIS A 283 6.48 -3.66 8.78
CA HIS A 283 5.32 -2.81 8.55
C HIS A 283 5.60 -1.76 7.47
N TRP A 284 4.53 -1.20 6.92
CA TRP A 284 4.62 -0.22 5.84
C TRP A 284 5.52 0.97 6.22
N ALA A 285 5.28 1.56 7.40
CA ALA A 285 5.98 2.76 7.87
C ALA A 285 7.50 2.53 8.03
N GLU A 286 7.89 1.38 8.58
CA GLU A 286 9.28 0.98 8.77
C GLU A 286 10.01 0.89 7.42
N THR A 287 9.41 0.17 6.47
CA THR A 287 10.01 -0.02 5.14
C THR A 287 10.05 1.30 4.36
N ALA A 288 8.99 2.10 4.41
CA ALA A 288 8.91 3.37 3.70
C ALA A 288 9.96 4.37 4.21
N MET A 289 10.13 4.47 5.54
CA MET A 289 11.14 5.34 6.14
C MET A 289 12.57 4.86 5.84
N THR A 290 12.82 3.55 5.87
CA THR A 290 14.13 2.99 5.48
C THR A 290 14.45 3.28 4.02
N ASP A 291 13.49 3.08 3.11
CA ASP A 291 13.67 3.39 1.69
C ASP A 291 13.95 4.87 1.46
N ALA A 292 13.19 5.75 2.12
CA ALA A 292 13.37 7.20 2.02
C ALA A 292 14.77 7.61 2.51
N TYR A 293 15.16 7.13 3.70
CA TYR A 293 16.45 7.41 4.29
C TYR A 293 17.60 6.93 3.40
N GLY A 294 17.51 5.72 2.84
CA GLY A 294 18.51 5.19 1.92
C GLY A 294 18.68 6.05 0.67
N ARG A 295 17.57 6.48 0.05
CA ARG A 295 17.63 7.38 -1.12
C ARG A 295 18.17 8.77 -0.79
N ILE A 296 17.84 9.32 0.39
CA ILE A 296 18.39 10.60 0.85
C ILE A 296 19.91 10.49 1.02
N GLN A 297 20.39 9.47 1.73
CA GLN A 297 21.82 9.26 1.95
C GLN A 297 22.59 9.11 0.64
N TYR A 298 22.04 8.37 -0.32
CA TYR A 298 22.62 8.25 -1.66
C TYR A 298 22.74 9.63 -2.33
N LEU A 299 21.66 10.40 -2.40
CA LEU A 299 21.65 11.71 -3.06
C LEU A 299 22.63 12.69 -2.39
N GLU A 300 22.66 12.72 -1.05
CA GLU A 300 23.61 13.55 -0.29
C GLU A 300 25.07 13.14 -0.51
N GLN A 301 25.34 11.86 -0.70
CA GLN A 301 26.68 11.38 -1.03
C GLN A 301 27.08 11.82 -2.45
N GLN A 302 26.18 11.71 -3.42
CA GLN A 302 26.44 12.16 -4.79
C GLN A 302 26.66 13.68 -4.85
N ASP A 303 25.82 14.46 -4.16
CA ASP A 303 25.96 15.92 -4.08
C ASP A 303 27.31 16.32 -3.44
N ARG A 304 27.75 15.62 -2.39
CA ARG A 304 29.07 15.82 -1.76
C ARG A 304 30.23 15.48 -2.69
N THR A 305 30.15 14.34 -3.39
CA THR A 305 31.21 13.93 -4.33
C THR A 305 31.34 14.93 -5.47
N ALA A 306 30.21 15.40 -6.03
CA ALA A 306 30.22 16.44 -7.05
C ALA A 306 30.86 17.75 -6.54
N MET A 307 30.60 18.12 -5.28
CA MET A 307 31.22 19.29 -4.66
C MET A 307 32.73 19.13 -4.45
N LEU A 308 33.22 17.94 -4.11
CA LEU A 308 34.65 17.67 -3.92
C LEU A 308 35.43 17.62 -5.25
N MET A 309 34.80 17.17 -6.33
CA MET A 309 35.42 17.10 -7.66
C MET A 309 35.47 18.46 -8.39
N ARG A 310 35.00 19.54 -7.75
CA ARG A 310 34.95 20.87 -8.37
C ARG A 310 36.35 21.48 -8.50
N LEU A 311 36.57 22.21 -9.59
CA LEU A 311 37.74 23.07 -9.75
C LEU A 311 37.61 24.33 -8.88
N PRO A 312 38.72 24.93 -8.41
CA PRO A 312 38.70 26.23 -7.74
C PRO A 312 38.03 27.28 -8.64
N ASN A 313 37.06 28.02 -8.10
CA ASN A 313 36.23 29.04 -8.78
C ASN A 313 35.13 28.53 -9.72
N ALA A 314 34.87 27.22 -9.79
CA ALA A 314 33.68 26.72 -10.50
C ALA A 314 32.38 27.09 -9.73
N PRO A 315 31.26 27.36 -10.45
CA PRO A 315 29.95 27.51 -9.82
C PRO A 315 29.61 26.32 -8.93
N ILE A 316 28.78 26.55 -7.90
CA ILE A 316 28.29 25.45 -7.05
C ILE A 316 27.57 24.44 -7.96
N PRO A 317 27.94 23.15 -7.93
CA PRO A 317 27.30 22.13 -8.74
C PRO A 317 25.80 22.09 -8.47
N LEU A 318 25.00 21.94 -9.53
CA LEU A 318 23.58 21.64 -9.36
C LEU A 318 23.42 20.28 -8.67
N PRO A 319 22.34 20.08 -7.88
CA PRO A 319 22.08 18.80 -7.25
C PRO A 319 21.99 17.67 -8.28
N VAL A 320 22.61 16.53 -7.97
CA VAL A 320 22.71 15.39 -8.89
C VAL A 320 21.32 14.80 -9.16
N ALA A 321 21.01 14.59 -10.43
CA ALA A 321 19.76 13.96 -10.84
C ALA A 321 19.72 12.49 -10.41
N PRO A 322 18.53 11.92 -10.12
CA PRO A 322 18.41 10.48 -9.92
C PRO A 322 18.94 9.70 -11.14
N PRO A 323 19.38 8.44 -10.95
CA PRO A 323 19.75 7.57 -12.07
C PRO A 323 18.64 7.47 -13.11
N GLU A 324 19.00 7.12 -14.34
CA GLU A 324 18.01 6.89 -15.40
C GLU A 324 17.17 5.61 -15.14
N PRO A 325 15.89 5.57 -15.54
CA PRO A 325 14.97 4.45 -15.24
C PRO A 325 15.42 3.07 -15.74
N HIS A 326 16.31 3.02 -16.74
CA HIS A 326 16.80 1.77 -17.32
C HIS A 326 17.89 1.10 -16.47
N TYR A 327 18.49 1.80 -15.48
CA TYR A 327 19.45 1.22 -14.53
C TYR A 327 18.76 0.43 -13.42
N ILE A 328 18.07 -0.65 -13.80
CA ILE A 328 17.12 -1.38 -12.94
C ILE A 328 17.69 -2.02 -11.66
N ASN A 329 19.01 -2.20 -11.56
CA ASN A 329 19.68 -2.78 -10.39
C ASN A 329 20.44 -1.72 -9.57
N HIS A 330 20.23 -0.44 -9.86
CA HIS A 330 20.90 0.65 -9.17
C HIS A 330 20.42 0.73 -7.71
N GLU A 331 21.34 0.97 -6.77
CA GLU A 331 21.05 0.98 -5.32
C GLU A 331 19.90 1.92 -4.93
N TYR A 332 19.82 3.08 -5.57
CA TYR A 332 18.72 4.04 -5.46
C TYR A 332 17.32 3.43 -5.68
N TYR A 333 17.19 2.39 -6.50
CA TYR A 333 15.91 1.73 -6.79
C TYR A 333 15.65 0.47 -5.97
N LEU A 334 16.58 0.06 -5.11
CA LEU A 334 16.44 -1.15 -4.31
C LEU A 334 15.50 -0.90 -3.13
N ASN A 335 14.52 -1.78 -2.96
CA ASN A 335 13.67 -1.78 -1.78
C ASN A 335 14.44 -2.28 -0.56
N ALA A 336 14.12 -1.72 0.59
CA ALA A 336 14.60 -2.12 1.90
C ALA A 336 14.31 -3.61 2.12
N THR A 337 15.37 -4.35 2.41
CA THR A 337 15.27 -5.72 2.89
C THR A 337 14.95 -5.73 4.38
N ARG A 338 14.54 -6.90 4.89
CA ARG A 338 14.38 -7.12 6.33
C ARG A 338 15.63 -6.74 7.12
N ASN A 339 16.80 -7.14 6.62
CA ASN A 339 18.07 -6.91 7.30
C ASN A 339 18.39 -5.42 7.33
N THR A 340 18.15 -4.68 6.25
CA THR A 340 18.41 -3.23 6.22
C THR A 340 17.47 -2.47 7.15
N VAL A 341 16.19 -2.86 7.24
CA VAL A 341 15.28 -2.28 8.23
C VAL A 341 15.79 -2.56 9.64
N TRP A 342 16.14 -3.80 9.96
CA TRP A 342 16.63 -4.15 11.30
C TRP A 342 17.94 -3.45 11.68
N GLN A 343 18.88 -3.32 10.75
CA GLN A 343 20.14 -2.62 10.99
C GLN A 343 19.93 -1.12 11.26
N LEU A 344 18.98 -0.49 10.56
CA LEU A 344 18.75 0.96 10.69
C LEU A 344 17.87 1.33 11.88
N HIS A 345 16.94 0.44 12.27
CA HIS A 345 16.00 0.66 13.37
C HIS A 345 16.49 0.12 14.71
N ASP A 346 17.63 -0.58 14.76
CA ASP A 346 18.22 -1.25 15.94
C ASP A 346 17.55 -2.60 16.29
N TRP A 347 18.30 -3.56 16.82
CA TRP A 347 17.83 -4.93 17.10
C TRP A 347 17.10 -5.05 18.45
N GLU A 348 17.34 -4.10 19.37
CA GLU A 348 16.73 -4.07 20.69
C GLU A 348 15.28 -3.58 20.62
N LEU A 349 14.33 -4.40 21.06
CA LEU A 349 12.88 -4.12 20.97
C LEU A 349 12.45 -2.80 21.66
N GLN A 350 13.20 -2.34 22.67
CA GLN A 350 12.95 -1.05 23.33
C GLN A 350 13.39 0.15 22.47
N ARG A 351 14.45 -0.01 21.66
CA ARG A 351 15.01 1.02 20.77
C ARG A 351 14.47 0.94 19.34
N PHE A 352 13.96 -0.21 18.91
CA PHE A 352 13.36 -0.44 17.59
C PHE A 352 12.28 0.59 17.22
N TYR A 353 11.58 1.10 18.24
CA TYR A 353 10.50 2.08 18.05
C TYR A 353 10.94 3.53 18.26
N THR A 354 12.23 3.77 18.55
CA THR A 354 12.80 5.11 18.55
C THR A 354 13.07 5.52 17.10
N THR A 355 12.00 5.83 16.38
CA THR A 355 12.03 6.32 15.00
C THR A 355 12.75 7.65 14.85
N VAL A 356 13.05 8.33 15.97
CA VAL A 356 13.61 9.68 16.04
C VAL A 356 14.82 9.86 15.13
N ARG A 357 15.74 8.89 15.06
CA ARG A 357 16.93 8.99 14.20
C ARG A 357 16.55 9.07 12.72
N LEU A 358 15.72 8.14 12.26
CA LEU A 358 15.26 8.09 10.86
C LEU A 358 14.36 9.27 10.54
N TRP A 359 13.45 9.62 11.46
CA TRP A 359 12.56 10.77 11.34
C TRP A 359 13.35 12.06 11.13
N ARG A 360 14.34 12.34 11.98
CA ARG A 360 15.20 13.54 11.84
C ARG A 360 15.97 13.60 10.52
N GLY A 361 16.31 12.45 9.94
CA GLY A 361 16.97 12.40 8.63
C GLY A 361 16.00 12.59 7.46
N VAL A 362 14.77 12.11 7.57
CA VAL A 362 13.79 12.09 6.47
C VAL A 362 12.91 13.34 6.45
N GLU A 363 12.47 13.82 7.61
CA GLU A 363 11.52 14.91 7.75
C GLU A 363 11.98 16.22 7.07
N PRO A 364 13.22 16.72 7.27
CA PRO A 364 13.66 17.96 6.62
C PRO A 364 13.59 17.85 5.09
N SER A 365 14.03 16.72 4.53
CA SER A 365 13.94 16.45 3.09
C SER A 365 12.51 16.27 2.61
N ALA A 366 11.62 15.74 3.45
CA ALA A 366 10.20 15.62 3.12
C ALA A 366 9.49 16.97 3.09
N GLN A 367 9.90 17.93 3.91
CA GLN A 367 9.35 19.29 3.90
C GLN A 367 9.81 20.09 2.67
N ASP A 368 11.02 19.86 2.16
CA ASP A 368 11.47 20.41 0.87
C ASP A 368 10.87 19.62 -0.30
N ARG A 369 9.88 20.22 -1.00
CA ARG A 369 9.23 19.59 -2.15
C ARG A 369 10.19 19.22 -3.29
N LYS A 370 11.20 20.05 -3.58
CA LYS A 370 12.16 19.80 -4.67
C LYS A 370 13.09 18.65 -4.29
N GLN A 371 13.58 18.64 -3.05
CA GLN A 371 14.38 17.53 -2.55
C GLN A 371 13.57 16.24 -2.52
N TRP A 372 12.31 16.29 -2.08
CA TRP A 372 11.44 15.11 -2.03
C TRP A 372 11.06 14.57 -3.42
N GLN A 373 10.95 15.43 -4.44
CA GLN A 373 10.80 14.98 -5.83
C GLN A 373 12.00 14.13 -6.26
N ARG A 374 13.23 14.58 -5.95
CA ARG A 374 14.45 13.78 -6.16
C ARG A 374 14.44 12.47 -5.39
N VAL A 375 13.90 12.43 -4.16
CA VAL A 375 13.82 11.19 -3.36
C VAL A 375 12.76 10.23 -3.89
N SER A 376 11.62 10.75 -4.33
CA SER A 376 10.51 9.94 -4.86
C SER A 376 10.67 9.56 -6.33
N GLY A 377 11.71 10.07 -7.03
CA GLY A 377 11.97 9.78 -8.43
C GLY A 377 10.91 10.38 -9.37
N ARG A 378 10.43 11.58 -9.05
CA ARG A 378 9.39 12.32 -9.78
C ARG A 378 9.89 13.62 -10.37
#